data_AF-A0A0P0Y5I2-F1
#
_entry.id   AF-A0A0P0Y5I2-F1
#
_cell.length_a   1.000
_cell.length_b   1.000
_cell.length_c   1.000
_cell.angle_alpha   90.00
_cell.angle_beta   90.00
_cell.angle_gamma   90.00
#
_symmetry.space_group_name_H-M   'P 1'
#
loop_
_entity.id
_entity.type
_entity.pdbx_description
1 polymer ?
#
loop_
_entity_poly.entity_id
_entity_poly.type
_entity_poly.pdbx_seq_one_letter_code
_entity_poly.pdbx_strand_id
1 'polypeptide(L)'
;ALAQISSSSFNPGLSSESEIKLAVLTLATVIERLLALSTGGTKLLHDCCVSLMESCIHLKEVQEDGDDGDGAEDLDDDDEEEEDTDEDDEDSDDDDDVREETEEEFLQRYAAAAAGESIEIVEDGDIDDETQDIELGSLDEMDVQQVVLSMMKIRPDLIRAQTFPDGLMERMAETFPEYEQLVHVHRQALAILQ
;
A
#
# COMPACT_ATOMS: atom_id res chain seq x y z
N ALA A 1 -6.12 8.18 16.57
CA ALA A 1 -5.80 7.60 15.26
C ALA A 1 -6.94 6.77 14.67
N LEU A 2 -7.04 5.44 14.89
CA LEU A 2 -7.99 4.58 14.14
C LEU A 2 -9.46 5.04 14.15
N ALA A 3 -9.98 5.54 15.28
CA ALA A 3 -11.34 6.05 15.36
C ALA A 3 -11.59 7.29 14.48
N GLN A 4 -10.56 8.13 14.31
CA GLN A 4 -10.61 9.28 13.39
C GLN A 4 -10.46 8.83 11.94
N ILE A 5 -9.52 7.92 11.64
CA ILE A 5 -9.33 7.33 10.30
C ILE A 5 -10.60 6.61 9.83
N SER A 6 -11.34 6.01 10.75
CA SER A 6 -12.62 5.32 10.47
C SER A 6 -13.82 6.28 10.40
N SER A 7 -13.63 7.58 10.65
CA SER A 7 -14.69 8.58 10.55
C SER A 7 -14.99 8.88 9.09
N SER A 8 -16.26 9.03 8.73
CA SER A 8 -16.65 9.48 7.38
C SER A 8 -16.21 10.90 7.03
N SER A 9 -15.67 11.65 8.01
CA SER A 9 -15.07 12.98 7.82
C SER A 9 -13.58 12.93 7.52
N PHE A 10 -12.95 11.75 7.60
CA PHE A 10 -11.56 11.58 7.24
C PHE A 10 -11.44 11.63 5.72
N ASN A 11 -10.78 12.66 5.23
CA ASN A 11 -10.34 12.72 3.84
C ASN A 11 -8.85 12.41 3.87
N PRO A 12 -8.42 11.19 3.51
CA PRO A 12 -7.02 10.81 3.59
C PRO A 12 -6.12 11.67 2.72
N GLY A 13 -6.67 12.48 1.80
CA GLY A 13 -5.88 13.43 1.01
C GLY A 13 -4.70 12.73 0.34
N LEU A 14 -4.95 11.56 -0.27
CA LEU A 14 -3.92 10.74 -0.91
C LEU A 14 -3.19 11.62 -1.92
N SER A 15 -1.98 12.05 -1.58
CA SER A 15 -1.24 13.07 -2.34
C SER A 15 0.03 12.50 -2.91
N SER A 16 0.67 11.55 -2.22
CA SER A 16 1.89 10.91 -2.72
C SER A 16 1.58 9.64 -3.54
N GLU A 17 2.48 9.29 -4.46
CA GLU A 17 2.37 8.03 -5.23
C GLU A 17 2.27 6.83 -4.29
N SER A 18 3.09 6.80 -3.23
CA SER A 18 3.14 5.70 -2.27
C SER A 18 1.83 5.55 -1.48
N GLU A 19 1.19 6.65 -1.09
CA GLU A 19 -0.13 6.64 -0.44
C GLU A 19 -1.21 6.07 -1.36
N ILE A 20 -1.23 6.49 -2.62
CA ILE A 20 -2.19 6.01 -3.61
C ILE A 20 -1.95 4.52 -3.89
N LYS A 21 -0.68 4.11 -4.03
CA LYS A 21 -0.29 2.71 -4.23
C LYS A 21 -0.73 1.84 -3.06
N LEU A 22 -0.50 2.28 -1.82
CA LEU A 22 -0.98 1.59 -0.62
C LEU A 22 -2.51 1.48 -0.61
N ALA A 23 -3.22 2.53 -0.99
CA ALA A 23 -4.68 2.53 -1.08
C ALA A 23 -5.18 1.49 -2.10
N VAL A 24 -4.57 1.42 -3.30
CA VAL A 24 -4.92 0.44 -4.32
C VAL A 24 -4.69 -0.99 -3.83
N LEU A 25 -3.53 -1.29 -3.24
CA LEU A 25 -3.20 -2.62 -2.71
C LEU A 25 -4.12 -3.04 -1.56
N THR A 26 -4.46 -2.08 -0.69
CA THR A 26 -5.39 -2.31 0.43
C THR A 26 -6.79 -2.58 -0.09
N LEU A 27 -7.31 -1.78 -1.03
CA LEU A 27 -8.61 -1.97 -1.65
C LEU A 27 -8.70 -3.32 -2.38
N ALA A 28 -7.66 -3.68 -3.12
CA ALA A 28 -7.53 -4.98 -3.76
C ALA A 28 -7.70 -6.14 -2.75
N THR A 29 -6.94 -6.07 -1.65
CA THR A 29 -7.01 -7.06 -0.56
C THR A 29 -8.38 -7.10 0.12
N VAL A 30 -9.01 -5.94 0.33
CA VAL A 30 -10.35 -5.86 0.92
C VAL A 30 -11.39 -6.52 0.02
N ILE A 31 -11.38 -6.22 -1.28
CA ILE A 31 -12.29 -6.85 -2.25
C ILE A 31 -12.09 -8.36 -2.29
N GLU A 32 -10.85 -8.84 -2.32
CA GLU A 32 -10.55 -10.27 -2.28
C GLU A 32 -11.13 -10.93 -1.01
N ARG A 33 -10.94 -10.31 0.16
CA ARG A 33 -11.50 -10.79 1.43
C ARG A 33 -13.02 -10.77 1.46
N LEU A 34 -13.65 -9.71 0.96
CA LEU A 34 -15.12 -9.60 0.88
C LEU A 34 -15.71 -10.70 -0.03
N LEU A 35 -15.02 -11.01 -1.13
CA LEU A 35 -15.41 -12.09 -2.04
C LEU A 35 -15.20 -13.47 -1.42
N ALA A 36 -14.09 -13.70 -0.71
CA ALA A 36 -13.76 -14.97 -0.08
C ALA A 36 -14.73 -15.32 1.05
N LEU A 37 -15.09 -14.33 1.87
CA LEU A 37 -15.96 -14.56 3.02
C LEU A 37 -17.45 -14.62 2.64
N SER A 38 -17.84 -14.16 1.44
CA SER A 38 -19.26 -13.92 1.07
C SER A 38 -20.01 -13.03 2.08
N THR A 39 -19.28 -12.32 2.96
CA THR A 39 -19.82 -11.47 4.03
C THR A 39 -19.91 -10.01 3.64
N GLY A 40 -19.42 -9.64 2.45
CA GLY A 40 -19.56 -8.29 1.92
C GLY A 40 -20.96 -8.03 1.40
N GLY A 41 -21.67 -7.08 1.99
CA GLY A 41 -22.87 -6.52 1.37
C GLY A 41 -22.52 -5.99 -0.03
N THR A 42 -23.44 -6.18 -0.99
CA THR A 42 -23.23 -5.77 -2.40
C THR A 42 -22.81 -4.31 -2.53
N LYS A 43 -23.28 -3.45 -1.62
CA LYS A 43 -22.90 -2.03 -1.57
C LYS A 43 -21.44 -1.80 -1.19
N LEU A 44 -20.94 -2.42 -0.11
CA LEU A 44 -19.54 -2.22 0.31
C LEU A 44 -18.57 -2.73 -0.75
N LEU A 45 -18.86 -3.90 -1.33
CA LEU A 45 -18.08 -4.44 -2.44
C LEU A 45 -18.08 -3.50 -3.63
N HIS A 46 -19.24 -2.90 -3.94
CA HIS A 46 -19.38 -1.92 -5.01
C HIS A 46 -18.60 -0.64 -4.74
N ASP A 47 -18.75 -0.05 -3.56
CA ASP A 47 -18.01 1.13 -3.12
C ASP A 47 -16.50 0.88 -3.21
N CYS A 48 -16.01 -0.29 -2.75
CA CYS A 48 -14.60 -0.67 -2.89
C CYS A 48 -14.15 -0.82 -4.35
N CYS A 49 -14.98 -1.38 -5.24
CA CYS A 49 -14.65 -1.51 -6.66
C CYS A 49 -14.55 -0.14 -7.35
N VAL A 50 -15.46 0.78 -7.03
CA VAL A 50 -15.42 2.17 -7.51
C VAL A 50 -14.15 2.84 -7.03
N SER A 51 -13.89 2.82 -5.72
CA SER A 51 -12.69 3.43 -5.13
C SER A 51 -11.40 2.82 -5.67
N LEU A 52 -11.37 1.51 -5.96
CA LEU A 52 -10.22 0.85 -6.58
C LEU A 52 -9.94 1.45 -7.95
N MET A 53 -10.94 1.51 -8.84
CA MET A 53 -10.76 2.06 -10.19
C MET A 53 -10.36 3.53 -10.17
N GLU A 54 -10.97 4.34 -9.29
CA GLU A 54 -10.61 5.74 -9.13
C GLU A 54 -9.17 5.91 -8.65
N SER A 55 -8.75 5.12 -7.65
CA SER A 55 -7.38 5.15 -7.14
C SER A 55 -6.36 4.65 -8.16
N CYS A 56 -6.71 3.64 -8.99
CA CYS A 56 -5.85 3.18 -10.07
C CYS A 56 -5.65 4.25 -11.16
N ILE A 57 -6.71 4.96 -11.52
CA ILE A 57 -6.60 6.08 -12.47
C ILE A 57 -5.71 7.16 -11.87
N HIS A 58 -5.94 7.54 -10.61
CA HIS A 58 -5.15 8.57 -9.95
C HIS A 58 -3.67 8.19 -9.80
N LEU A 59 -3.37 6.93 -9.51
CA LEU A 59 -1.99 6.43 -9.46
C LEU A 59 -1.29 6.61 -10.81
N LYS A 60 -2.01 6.32 -11.91
CA LYS A 60 -1.46 6.45 -13.26
C LYS A 60 -1.20 7.92 -13.61
N GLU A 61 -2.12 8.81 -13.26
CA GLU A 61 -1.96 10.27 -13.44
C GLU A 61 -0.70 10.78 -12.70
N VAL A 62 -0.52 10.41 -11.43
CA VAL A 62 0.65 10.82 -10.63
C VAL A 62 1.96 10.25 -11.19
N GLN A 63 1.95 9.00 -11.68
CA GLN A 63 3.12 8.39 -12.31
C GLN A 63 3.50 9.06 -13.64
N GLU A 64 2.52 9.55 -14.40
CA GLU A 64 2.77 10.27 -15.66
C GLU A 64 3.23 11.71 -15.42
N ASP A 65 2.73 12.38 -14.37
CA ASP A 65 3.17 13.72 -13.97
C ASP A 65 4.60 13.73 -13.40
N GLY A 66 5.09 12.59 -12.88
CA GLY A 66 6.44 12.43 -12.32
C GLY A 66 7.54 12.10 -13.33
N ASP A 67 7.21 11.71 -14.57
CA ASP A 67 8.18 11.29 -15.60
C ASP A 67 8.74 12.47 -16.44
N ASP A 68 8.59 13.71 -15.96
CA ASP A 68 9.19 14.91 -16.56
C ASP A 68 10.72 14.97 -16.30
N GLY A 69 11.47 14.01 -16.84
CA GLY A 69 12.76 14.30 -17.48
C GLY A 69 14.06 14.08 -16.70
N ASP A 70 14.43 12.82 -16.43
CA ASP A 70 15.86 12.49 -16.35
C ASP A 70 16.23 11.32 -17.27
N GLY A 71 16.55 11.71 -18.51
CA GLY A 71 17.18 10.84 -19.48
C GLY A 71 18.56 10.43 -19.00
N ALA A 72 18.68 9.15 -18.63
CA ALA A 72 19.87 8.31 -18.72
C ALA A 72 21.17 9.01 -19.15
N GLU A 73 22.05 9.37 -18.21
CA GLU A 73 23.51 9.43 -18.44
C GLU A 73 24.26 8.94 -17.19
N ASP A 74 24.71 7.67 -17.28
CA ASP A 74 26.09 7.24 -16.98
C ASP A 74 26.72 7.73 -15.66
N LEU A 75 26.49 6.99 -14.57
CA LEU A 75 27.34 7.07 -13.38
C LEU A 75 28.54 6.12 -13.56
N ASP A 76 29.50 6.58 -14.35
CA ASP A 76 30.91 6.21 -14.21
C ASP A 76 31.48 7.13 -13.11
N ASP A 77 31.59 6.63 -11.87
CA ASP A 77 32.55 7.22 -10.93
C ASP A 77 33.32 6.10 -10.22
N ASP A 78 34.55 6.00 -10.69
CA ASP A 78 35.71 5.26 -10.22
C ASP A 78 35.88 5.35 -8.69
N ASP A 79 35.88 4.18 -8.06
CA ASP A 79 37.06 3.62 -7.38
C ASP A 79 37.93 4.61 -6.57
N GLU A 80 37.77 4.64 -5.25
CA GLU A 80 38.91 4.71 -4.33
C GLU A 80 38.64 3.82 -3.09
N GLU A 81 39.35 2.68 -3.07
CA GLU A 81 39.55 1.79 -1.92
C GLU A 81 40.32 2.47 -0.77
N GLU A 82 40.62 1.66 0.26
CA GLU A 82 41.47 1.89 1.43
C GLU A 82 40.70 2.38 2.69
N GLU A 83 40.85 1.79 3.87
CA GLU A 83 41.82 0.81 4.35
C GLU A 83 41.30 0.22 5.67
N ASP A 84 41.60 -1.05 5.88
CA ASP A 84 41.43 -1.82 7.11
C ASP A 84 41.86 -1.06 8.38
N THR A 85 41.12 -1.25 9.47
CA THR A 85 41.72 -1.29 10.81
C THR A 85 41.07 -2.39 11.64
N ASP A 86 41.65 -3.58 11.44
CA ASP A 86 42.07 -4.56 12.43
C ASP A 86 41.64 -4.36 13.90
N GLU A 87 41.08 -5.47 14.41
CA GLU A 87 41.47 -6.13 15.66
C GLU A 87 41.22 -5.37 16.98
N ASP A 88 40.19 -5.78 17.71
CA ASP A 88 40.50 -6.37 19.02
C ASP A 88 39.46 -7.42 19.42
N ASP A 89 40.01 -8.60 19.68
CA ASP A 89 39.40 -9.89 19.99
C ASP A 89 39.34 -9.98 21.52
N GLU A 90 38.18 -9.67 22.11
CA GLU A 90 37.92 -10.00 23.53
C GLU A 90 37.03 -11.25 23.59
N ASP A 91 37.70 -12.38 23.40
CA ASP A 91 37.24 -13.72 23.73
C ASP A 91 37.01 -13.80 25.26
N SER A 92 35.84 -13.36 25.71
CA SER A 92 35.37 -13.58 27.08
C SER A 92 34.50 -14.82 27.12
N ASP A 93 35.15 -15.97 27.31
CA ASP A 93 34.54 -17.19 27.84
C ASP A 93 33.98 -16.91 29.25
N ASP A 94 32.81 -16.26 29.33
CA ASP A 94 31.98 -16.30 30.52
C ASP A 94 31.02 -17.47 30.35
N ASP A 95 31.40 -18.60 30.96
CA ASP A 95 30.53 -19.75 31.28
C ASP A 95 29.41 -19.25 32.22
N ASP A 96 28.54 -18.37 31.70
CA ASP A 96 27.43 -17.81 32.44
C ASP A 96 26.36 -18.90 32.48
N ASP A 97 26.04 -19.34 33.70
CA ASP A 97 25.08 -20.39 34.01
C ASP A 97 23.70 -19.96 33.49
N VAL A 98 23.41 -20.24 32.20
CA VAL A 98 22.19 -19.85 31.50
C VAL A 98 21.01 -20.64 32.08
N ARG A 99 20.55 -20.21 33.25
CA ARG A 99 19.26 -20.63 33.78
C ARG A 99 18.17 -20.07 32.87
N GLU A 100 17.18 -20.89 32.55
CA GLU A 100 15.97 -20.44 31.87
C GLU A 100 15.33 -19.28 32.66
N GLU A 101 15.17 -18.14 31.99
CA GLU A 101 14.46 -16.97 32.51
C GLU A 101 13.02 -17.38 32.89
N THR A 102 12.60 -17.04 34.11
CA THR A 102 11.21 -17.23 34.50
C THR A 102 10.32 -16.18 33.84
N GLU A 103 9.03 -16.48 33.66
CA GLU A 103 8.05 -15.53 33.10
C GLU A 103 8.05 -14.17 33.84
N GLU A 104 8.27 -14.18 35.15
CA GLU A 104 8.31 -12.96 35.98
C GLU A 104 9.55 -12.10 35.66
N GLU A 105 10.71 -12.72 35.44
CA GLU A 105 11.95 -12.04 35.04
C GLU A 105 11.82 -11.43 33.63
N PHE A 106 11.24 -12.17 32.69
CA PHE A 106 10.95 -11.67 31.34
C PHE A 106 10.05 -10.43 31.37
N LEU A 107 8.96 -10.48 32.14
CA LEU A 107 8.03 -9.36 32.29
C LEU A 107 8.70 -8.14 32.94
N GLN A 108 9.58 -8.34 33.92
CA GLN A 108 10.35 -7.26 34.53
C GLN A 108 11.33 -6.62 33.57
N ARG A 109 12.03 -7.41 32.75
CA ARG A 109 12.94 -6.89 31.71
C ARG A 109 12.19 -6.09 30.64
N TYR A 110 11.05 -6.60 30.18
CA TYR A 110 10.20 -5.88 29.22
C TYR A 110 9.65 -4.57 29.81
N ALA A 111 9.17 -4.60 31.07
CA ALA A 111 8.69 -3.41 31.76
C ALA A 111 9.82 -2.38 32.00
N ALA A 112 11.04 -2.84 32.32
CA ALA A 112 12.21 -1.98 32.45
C ALA A 112 12.63 -1.37 31.12
N ALA A 113 12.60 -2.14 30.03
CA ALA A 113 12.84 -1.64 28.68
C ALA A 113 11.82 -0.57 28.30
N ALA A 114 10.52 -0.83 28.51
CA ALA A 114 9.44 0.11 28.25
C ALA A 114 9.43 1.35 29.17
N ALA A 115 10.13 1.30 30.31
CA ALA A 115 10.27 2.43 31.22
C ALA A 115 11.56 3.25 30.99
N GLY A 116 12.62 2.60 30.49
CA GLY A 116 13.89 3.23 30.14
C GLY A 116 13.90 3.82 28.74
N GLU A 117 13.13 3.23 27.84
CA GLU A 117 12.65 3.90 26.65
C GLU A 117 11.55 4.84 27.13
N SER A 118 11.90 6.11 27.35
CA SER A 118 10.87 7.13 27.29
C SER A 118 10.14 6.86 25.99
N ILE A 119 8.88 6.41 26.05
CA ILE A 119 7.96 6.63 24.94
C ILE A 119 8.13 8.10 24.68
N GLU A 120 8.88 8.41 23.62
CA GLU A 120 8.84 9.70 22.99
C GLU A 120 7.37 9.79 22.61
N ILE A 121 6.60 10.42 23.49
CA ILE A 121 5.35 11.02 23.11
C ILE A 121 5.87 12.04 22.11
N VAL A 122 5.91 11.63 20.84
CA VAL A 122 5.96 12.53 19.72
C VAL A 122 4.81 13.47 20.03
N GLU A 123 5.16 14.63 20.57
CA GLU A 123 4.26 15.76 20.66
C GLU A 123 3.65 15.84 19.26
N ASP A 124 2.33 15.96 19.14
CA ASP A 124 1.73 16.41 17.88
C ASP A 124 2.32 17.82 17.63
N GLY A 125 3.58 17.87 17.20
CA GLY A 125 4.17 19.02 16.57
C GLY A 125 3.33 19.28 15.35
N ASP A 126 3.23 20.55 14.95
CA ASP A 126 2.81 20.89 13.60
C ASP A 126 3.56 19.94 12.66
N ILE A 127 2.89 18.89 12.19
CA ILE A 127 3.31 18.15 11.02
C ILE A 127 3.25 19.24 9.98
N ASP A 128 4.43 19.72 9.59
CA ASP A 128 4.54 20.61 8.45
C ASP A 128 3.71 19.96 7.34
N ASP A 129 2.87 20.75 6.66
CA ASP A 129 1.94 20.30 5.62
C ASP A 129 2.70 19.80 4.35
N GLU A 130 4.00 19.49 4.52
CA GLU A 130 4.80 18.73 3.59
C GLU A 130 4.37 17.27 3.70
N THR A 131 3.64 16.82 2.66
CA THR A 131 3.28 15.43 2.41
C THR A 131 4.55 14.57 2.39
N GLN A 132 4.96 14.05 3.54
CA GLN A 132 6.06 13.11 3.63
C GLN A 132 5.64 11.82 2.94
N ASP A 133 6.37 11.46 1.90
CA ASP A 133 6.11 10.23 1.18
C ASP A 133 6.34 9.03 2.11
N ILE A 134 5.42 8.07 2.08
CA ILE A 134 5.46 6.91 2.96
C ILE A 134 6.40 5.84 2.39
N GLU A 135 7.25 5.25 3.22
CA GLU A 135 8.06 4.10 2.81
C GLU A 135 7.17 2.84 2.78
N LEU A 136 7.01 2.25 1.60
CA LEU A 136 6.19 1.05 1.39
C LEU A 136 6.91 -0.28 1.70
N GLY A 137 8.24 -0.25 1.87
CA GLY A 137 9.05 -1.45 1.96
C GLY A 137 8.82 -2.38 0.75
N SER A 138 8.58 -3.67 1.01
CA SER A 138 8.37 -4.67 -0.05
C SER A 138 7.09 -4.49 -0.88
N LEU A 139 6.16 -3.62 -0.45
CA LEU A 139 4.98 -3.29 -1.26
C LEU A 139 5.33 -2.41 -2.46
N ASP A 140 6.49 -1.75 -2.45
CA ASP A 140 6.92 -0.91 -3.56
C ASP A 140 7.22 -1.72 -4.84
N GLU A 141 7.68 -2.96 -4.69
CA GLU A 141 7.99 -3.82 -5.85
C GLU A 141 6.75 -4.42 -6.51
N MET A 142 5.55 -4.23 -5.93
CA MET A 142 4.33 -4.88 -6.38
C MET A 142 3.76 -4.21 -7.64
N ASP A 143 3.60 -5.01 -8.71
CA ASP A 143 2.95 -4.55 -9.95
C ASP A 143 1.44 -4.37 -9.72
N VAL A 144 1.06 -3.14 -9.37
CA VAL A 144 -0.32 -2.74 -9.10
C VAL A 144 -1.24 -3.03 -10.28
N GLN A 145 -0.77 -2.83 -11.51
CA GLN A 145 -1.58 -3.07 -12.71
C GLN A 145 -1.90 -4.55 -12.86
N GLN A 146 -0.93 -5.43 -12.63
CA GLN A 146 -1.16 -6.88 -12.65
C GLN A 146 -2.10 -7.34 -11.55
N VAL A 147 -2.03 -6.75 -10.37
CA VAL A 147 -2.94 -7.05 -9.26
C VAL A 147 -4.39 -6.74 -9.68
N VAL A 148 -4.61 -5.53 -10.20
CA VAL A 148 -5.94 -5.06 -10.61
C VAL A 148 -6.45 -5.84 -11.83
N LEU A 149 -5.59 -6.10 -12.83
CA LEU A 149 -5.89 -6.96 -13.99
C LEU A 149 -6.31 -8.36 -13.55
N SER A 150 -5.54 -8.97 -12.66
CA SER A 150 -5.82 -10.32 -12.18
C SER A 150 -7.17 -10.36 -11.47
N MET A 151 -7.43 -9.41 -10.58
CA MET A 151 -8.71 -9.32 -9.87
C MET A 151 -9.90 -9.15 -10.83
N MET A 152 -9.81 -8.22 -11.79
CA MET A 152 -10.87 -7.97 -12.75
C MET A 152 -11.11 -9.15 -13.69
N LYS A 153 -10.05 -9.89 -14.08
CA LYS A 153 -10.13 -11.09 -14.91
C LYS A 153 -10.71 -12.29 -14.16
N ILE A 154 -10.38 -12.47 -12.87
CA ILE A 154 -10.82 -13.62 -12.09
C ILE A 154 -12.35 -13.59 -11.88
N ARG A 155 -12.97 -12.40 -11.84
CA ARG A 155 -14.40 -12.24 -11.55
C ARG A 155 -15.10 -11.28 -12.52
N PRO A 156 -15.33 -11.65 -13.78
CA PRO A 156 -16.12 -10.83 -14.71
C PRO A 156 -17.54 -10.54 -14.18
N ASP A 157 -18.09 -11.41 -13.32
CA ASP A 157 -19.37 -11.20 -12.66
C ASP A 157 -19.38 -10.01 -11.70
N LEU A 158 -18.22 -9.68 -11.12
CA LEU A 158 -18.05 -8.50 -10.27
C LEU A 158 -18.40 -7.24 -11.07
N ILE A 159 -17.99 -7.19 -12.33
CA ILE A 159 -18.15 -6.01 -13.18
C ILE A 159 -19.52 -6.02 -13.87
N ARG A 160 -20.03 -7.20 -14.25
CA ARG A 160 -21.33 -7.33 -14.94
C ARG A 160 -22.54 -6.92 -14.09
N ALA A 161 -22.46 -7.08 -12.77
CA ALA A 161 -23.58 -6.82 -11.86
C ALA A 161 -23.62 -5.40 -11.28
N GLN A 162 -22.61 -4.57 -11.56
CA GLN A 162 -22.44 -3.26 -10.94
C GLN A 162 -22.91 -2.14 -11.86
N THR A 163 -23.39 -1.03 -11.29
CA THR A 163 -23.58 0.24 -12.00
C THR A 163 -22.51 1.20 -11.52
N PHE A 164 -21.52 1.48 -12.37
CA PHE A 164 -20.45 2.41 -12.02
C PHE A 164 -20.89 3.86 -12.20
N PRO A 165 -20.27 4.81 -11.48
CA PRO A 165 -20.44 6.24 -11.74
C PRO A 165 -20.21 6.58 -13.22
N ASP A 166 -20.95 7.56 -13.72
CA ASP A 166 -20.91 7.95 -15.13
C ASP A 166 -19.48 8.28 -15.58
N GLY A 167 -19.05 7.66 -16.68
CA GLY A 167 -17.72 7.88 -17.26
C GLY A 167 -16.57 7.11 -16.59
N LEU A 168 -16.79 6.40 -15.46
CA LEU A 168 -15.69 5.70 -14.78
C LEU A 168 -15.08 4.59 -15.64
N MET A 169 -15.92 3.83 -16.34
CA MET A 169 -15.45 2.77 -17.24
C MET A 169 -14.77 3.33 -18.49
N GLU A 170 -15.25 4.45 -19.02
CA GLU A 170 -14.58 5.18 -20.10
C GLU A 170 -13.19 5.65 -19.67
N ARG A 171 -13.09 6.33 -18.53
CA ARG A 171 -11.80 6.79 -17.98
C ARG A 171 -10.85 5.62 -17.72
N MET A 172 -11.36 4.50 -17.21
CA MET A 172 -10.55 3.30 -17.00
C MET A 172 -9.96 2.75 -18.31
N ALA A 173 -10.74 2.71 -19.39
CA ALA A 173 -10.24 2.27 -20.70
C ALA A 173 -9.31 3.29 -21.36
N GLU A 174 -9.51 4.58 -21.13
CA GLU A 174 -8.61 5.64 -21.61
C GLU A 174 -7.25 5.56 -20.89
N THR A 175 -7.27 5.32 -19.58
CA THR A 175 -6.06 5.23 -18.73
C THR A 175 -5.31 3.91 -18.96
N PHE A 176 -6.04 2.82 -19.19
CA PHE A 176 -5.50 1.47 -19.32
C PHE A 176 -6.17 0.76 -20.52
N PRO A 177 -5.61 0.91 -21.72
CA PRO A 177 -6.15 0.30 -22.94
C PRO A 177 -6.34 -1.23 -22.85
N GLU A 178 -5.56 -1.92 -22.00
CA GLU A 178 -5.67 -3.36 -21.78
C GLU A 178 -7.02 -3.78 -21.17
N TYR A 179 -7.75 -2.86 -20.54
CA TYR A 179 -9.08 -3.10 -19.99
C TYR A 179 -10.22 -2.88 -20.99
N GLU A 180 -9.96 -2.54 -22.25
CA GLU A 180 -11.02 -2.28 -23.23
C GLU A 180 -12.00 -3.46 -23.38
N GLN A 181 -11.48 -4.69 -23.35
CA GLN A 181 -12.31 -5.91 -23.39
C GLN A 181 -13.27 -6.01 -22.19
N LEU A 182 -12.81 -5.58 -21.02
CA LEU A 182 -13.58 -5.56 -19.78
C LEU A 182 -14.73 -4.55 -19.86
N VAL A 183 -14.45 -3.36 -20.40
CA VAL A 183 -15.44 -2.32 -20.66
C VAL A 183 -16.48 -2.78 -21.67
N HIS A 184 -16.05 -3.50 -22.72
CA HIS A 184 -16.96 -4.09 -23.69
C HIS A 184 -17.93 -5.09 -23.05
N VAL A 185 -17.41 -5.99 -22.19
CA VAL A 185 -18.24 -6.96 -21.44
C VAL A 185 -19.23 -6.26 -20.50
N HIS A 186 -18.81 -5.18 -19.83
CA HIS A 186 -19.68 -4.39 -18.97
C HIS A 186 -20.83 -3.72 -19.74
N ARG A 187 -20.52 -3.05 -20.87
CA ARG A 187 -21.53 -2.43 -21.74
C ARG A 187 -22.52 -3.46 -22.28
N GLN A 188 -22.04 -4.63 -22.69
CA GLN A 188 -22.91 -5.70 -23.17
C GLN A 188 -23.87 -6.18 -22.07
N ALA A 189 -23.41 -6.29 -20.82
CA ALA A 189 -24.25 -6.69 -19.70
C ALA A 189 -25.34 -5.66 -19.38
N LEU A 190 -25.02 -4.36 -19.42
CA LEU A 190 -26.01 -3.29 -19.22
C LEU A 190 -27.05 -3.26 -20.34
N ALA A 191 -26.64 -3.49 -21.60
CA ALA A 191 -27.57 -3.52 -22.74
C ALA A 191 -28.57 -4.69 -22.70
N ILE A 192 -28.27 -5.78 -21.99
CA ILE A 192 -29.18 -6.92 -21.81
C ILE A 192 -30.26 -6.62 -20.74
N LEU A 193 -30.03 -5.64 -19.87
CA LEU A 193 -30.93 -5.25 -18.78
C LEU A 193 -31.93 -4.13 -19.16
N GLN A 194 -31.82 -3.57 -20.37
CA GLN A 194 -32.71 -2.53 -20.92
C GLN A 194 -33.68 -3.09 -21.96
#